data_AF-A0A2C6CVL1-F1
#
_entry.id   AF-A0A2C6CVL1-F1
#
_cell.length_a   1.000
_cell.length_b   1.000
_cell.length_c   1.000
_cell.angle_alpha   90.00
_cell.angle_beta   90.00
_cell.angle_gamma   90.00
#
_symmetry.space_group_name_H-M   'P 1'
#
loop_
_entity.id
_entity.type
_entity.pdbx_description
1 polymer ?
#
loop_
_entity_poly.entity_id
_entity_poly.type
_entity_poly.pdbx_seq_one_letter_code
_entity_poly.pdbx_strand_id
1 'polypeptide(L)'
;MNITSYNSPADEFGDFGYRIEGDKMFWTRTEEGMEVEVELQRIEQLPAGYTDELRGLWELKDSEGTSPYLKAEGLSHLFVRWDGKYFLYRSDGRTGGVYNVRGHQAEVELIPYVEELDRSWWTFSRKGEALWLELLNTEDTVSRTFVRALEFPEN
;
A
#
# COMPACT_ATOMS: atom_id res chain seq x y z
N MET A 1 18.97 17.56 -23.62
CA MET A 1 17.54 17.92 -23.75
C MET A 1 17.10 18.31 -22.34
N ASN A 2 16.90 19.61 -22.07
CA ASN A 2 16.56 20.07 -20.72
C ASN A 2 15.06 19.89 -20.51
N ILE A 3 14.69 19.10 -19.50
CA ILE A 3 13.30 18.92 -19.08
C ILE A 3 13.06 19.92 -17.95
N THR A 4 12.38 21.03 -18.24
CA THR A 4 12.00 21.99 -17.21
C THR A 4 10.73 21.50 -16.51
N SER A 5 10.85 21.10 -15.24
CA SER A 5 9.72 20.76 -14.38
C SER A 5 9.24 22.00 -13.62
N TYR A 6 7.98 22.39 -13.78
CA TYR A 6 7.36 23.51 -13.05
C TYR A 6 6.69 23.07 -11.73
N ASN A 7 6.85 21.81 -11.32
CA ASN A 7 6.13 21.21 -10.19
C ASN A 7 6.92 21.28 -8.87
N SER A 8 8.04 21.99 -8.82
CA SER A 8 8.89 22.09 -7.62
C SER A 8 9.61 23.45 -7.55
N PRO A 9 9.99 23.91 -6.35
CA PRO A 9 10.89 25.05 -6.19
C PRO A 9 12.16 24.86 -7.02
N ALA A 10 12.74 25.96 -7.49
CA ALA A 10 14.01 25.92 -8.19
C ALA A 10 15.10 25.39 -7.25
N ASP A 11 15.87 24.40 -7.70
CA ASP A 11 17.03 23.88 -6.97
C ASP A 11 18.20 24.87 -7.09
N GLU A 12 18.66 25.41 -5.97
CA GLU A 12 19.73 26.41 -5.91
C GLU A 12 21.11 25.86 -6.33
N PHE A 13 21.28 24.53 -6.28
CA PHE A 13 22.55 23.86 -6.61
C PHE A 13 22.58 23.31 -8.05
N GLY A 14 21.46 23.41 -8.77
CA GLY A 14 21.34 22.92 -10.14
C GLY A 14 21.38 21.39 -10.26
N ASP A 15 21.45 20.93 -11.50
CA ASP A 15 21.36 19.51 -11.84
C ASP A 15 22.63 18.74 -11.42
N PHE A 16 22.44 17.48 -11.06
CA PHE A 16 23.57 16.55 -10.91
C PHE A 16 24.24 16.26 -12.25
N GLY A 17 25.57 16.25 -12.26
CA GLY A 17 26.34 15.53 -13.27
C GLY A 17 26.20 14.02 -13.07
N TYR A 18 26.32 13.22 -14.12
CA TYR A 18 26.26 11.76 -13.97
C TYR A 18 27.34 11.04 -14.78
N ARG A 19 27.80 9.90 -14.25
CA ARG A 19 28.63 8.91 -14.95
C ARG A 19 28.11 7.51 -14.68
N ILE A 20 28.32 6.60 -15.63
CA ILE A 20 27.93 5.20 -15.51
C ILE A 20 29.19 4.35 -15.62
N GLU A 21 29.40 3.46 -14.65
CA GLU A 21 30.53 2.53 -14.61
C GLU A 21 30.03 1.12 -14.28
N GLY A 22 30.02 0.24 -15.28
CA GLY A 22 29.49 -1.11 -15.11
C GLY A 22 28.01 -1.11 -14.76
N ASP A 23 27.68 -1.68 -13.59
CA ASP A 23 26.32 -1.76 -13.02
C ASP A 23 25.96 -0.57 -12.11
N LYS A 24 26.86 0.40 -11.98
CA LYS A 24 26.70 1.57 -11.13
C LYS A 24 26.51 2.86 -11.92
N MET A 25 25.73 3.76 -11.36
CA MET A 25 25.57 5.13 -11.82
C MET A 25 25.93 6.06 -10.65
N PHE A 26 26.81 7.01 -10.91
CA PHE A 26 27.23 8.00 -9.92
C PHE A 26 26.67 9.35 -10.34
N TRP A 27 26.01 10.04 -9.42
CA TRP A 27 25.57 11.42 -9.59
C TRP A 27 26.41 12.32 -8.70
N THR A 28 26.99 13.37 -9.26
CA THR A 28 27.85 14.30 -8.52
C THR A 28 27.40 15.74 -8.70
N ARG A 29 27.49 16.53 -7.62
CA ARG A 29 27.41 18.00 -7.67
C ARG A 29 28.11 18.62 -6.47
N THR A 30 28.18 19.95 -6.46
CA THR A 30 28.69 20.71 -5.32
C THR A 30 27.54 21.41 -4.60
N GLU A 31 27.39 21.14 -3.32
CA GLU A 31 26.45 21.81 -2.42
C GLU A 31 27.25 22.52 -1.32
N GLU A 32 27.06 23.83 -1.16
CA GLU A 32 27.74 24.63 -0.13
C GLU A 32 29.28 24.49 -0.10
N GLY A 33 29.89 24.24 -1.27
CA GLY A 33 31.35 24.02 -1.39
C GLY A 33 31.82 22.60 -1.06
N MET A 34 30.90 21.68 -0.76
CA MET A 34 31.17 20.25 -0.55
C MET A 34 30.75 19.43 -1.77
N GLU A 35 31.56 18.44 -2.14
CA GLU A 35 31.20 17.47 -3.17
C GLU A 35 30.21 16.45 -2.60
N VAL A 36 29.06 16.32 -3.26
CA VAL A 36 28.03 15.33 -2.97
C VAL A 36 28.07 14.28 -4.08
N GLU A 37 28.25 13.02 -3.72
CA GLU A 37 28.17 11.88 -4.64
C GLU A 37 27.04 10.93 -4.20
N VAL A 38 26.18 10.57 -5.14
CA VAL A 38 25.15 9.54 -4.97
C VAL A 38 25.52 8.35 -5.84
N GLU A 39 25.71 7.20 -5.22
CA GLU A 39 25.93 5.92 -5.90
C GLU A 39 24.61 5.16 -6.04
N LEU A 40 24.26 4.82 -7.27
CA LEU A 40 23.09 4.01 -7.62
C LEU A 40 23.58 2.68 -8.20
N GLN A 41 23.01 1.56 -7.76
CA GLN A 41 23.29 0.25 -8.33
C GLN A 41 22.06 -0.29 -9.06
N ARG A 42 22.28 -0.96 -10.20
CA ARG A 42 21.21 -1.65 -10.91
C ARG A 42 20.67 -2.81 -10.07
N ILE A 43 19.38 -2.79 -9.77
CA ILE A 43 18.68 -3.90 -9.15
C ILE A 43 18.29 -4.96 -10.20
N GLU A 44 18.38 -6.24 -9.84
CA GLU A 44 17.94 -7.35 -10.71
C GLU A 44 16.41 -7.55 -10.67
N GLN A 45 15.81 -7.24 -9.52
CA GLN A 45 14.37 -7.37 -9.28
C GLN A 45 13.83 -6.10 -8.65
N LEU A 46 12.72 -5.60 -9.18
CA LEU A 46 11.97 -4.50 -8.55
C LEU A 46 11.50 -4.97 -7.17
N PRO A 47 11.77 -4.23 -6.08
CA PRO A 47 11.18 -4.55 -4.78
C PRO A 47 9.66 -4.47 -4.93
N ALA A 48 8.96 -5.52 -4.52
CA ALA A 48 7.52 -5.49 -4.41
C ALA A 48 7.14 -4.41 -3.39
N GLY A 49 6.23 -3.51 -3.75
CA GLY A 49 5.73 -2.53 -2.80
C GLY A 49 4.79 -3.20 -1.81
N TYR A 50 4.58 -2.60 -0.64
CA TYR A 50 3.58 -3.08 0.32
C TYR A 50 2.18 -3.24 -0.31
N THR A 51 1.85 -2.41 -1.31
CA THR A 51 0.63 -2.54 -2.12
C THR A 51 0.51 -3.89 -2.82
N ASP A 52 1.63 -4.48 -3.27
CA ASP A 52 1.62 -5.79 -3.95
C ASP A 52 1.26 -6.93 -3.01
N GLU A 53 1.57 -6.79 -1.72
CA GLU A 53 1.23 -7.79 -0.70
C GLU A 53 -0.28 -7.85 -0.44
N LEU A 54 -0.96 -6.70 -0.47
CA LEU A 54 -2.40 -6.59 -0.26
C LEU A 54 -3.24 -7.06 -1.45
N ARG A 55 -2.69 -7.00 -2.68
CA ARG A 55 -3.45 -7.30 -3.91
C ARG A 55 -3.93 -8.75 -3.95
N GLY A 56 -5.23 -8.92 -4.20
CA GLY A 56 -5.84 -10.23 -4.36
C GLY A 56 -7.24 -10.32 -3.78
N LEU A 57 -7.84 -11.50 -3.98
CA LEU A 57 -9.07 -11.90 -3.33
C LEU A 57 -8.72 -12.68 -2.06
N TRP A 58 -9.36 -12.31 -0.96
CA TRP A 58 -9.06 -12.79 0.37
C TRP A 58 -10.35 -13.22 1.06
N GLU A 59 -10.43 -14.46 1.52
CA GLU A 59 -11.54 -15.00 2.31
C GLU A 59 -11.25 -14.78 3.80
N LEU A 60 -12.22 -14.25 4.54
CA LEU A 60 -12.11 -14.07 5.99
C LEU A 60 -12.07 -15.44 6.67
N LYS A 61 -11.04 -15.68 7.50
CA LYS A 61 -10.92 -16.91 8.31
C LYS A 61 -11.11 -16.68 9.78
N ASP A 62 -10.67 -15.52 10.28
CA ASP A 62 -10.81 -15.20 11.68
C ASP A 62 -10.97 -13.68 11.88
N SER A 63 -11.62 -13.31 12.98
CA SER A 63 -11.83 -11.92 13.36
C SER A 63 -11.88 -11.77 14.86
N GLU A 64 -11.12 -10.81 15.37
CA GLU A 64 -11.15 -10.40 16.77
C GLU A 64 -11.66 -8.97 16.89
N GLY A 65 -12.45 -8.70 17.93
CA GLY A 65 -12.95 -7.37 18.23
C GLY A 65 -14.09 -6.90 17.31
N THR A 66 -15.00 -6.15 17.89
CA THR A 66 -16.06 -5.45 17.16
C THR A 66 -15.58 -4.06 16.78
N SER A 67 -15.98 -3.58 15.62
CA SER A 67 -15.54 -2.27 15.13
C SER A 67 -16.59 -1.65 14.23
N PRO A 68 -16.79 -0.32 14.26
CA PRO A 68 -17.56 0.37 13.23
C PRO A 68 -16.86 0.32 11.86
N TYR A 69 -15.56 0.05 11.84
CA TYR A 69 -14.74 -0.15 10.65
C TYR A 69 -14.76 -1.62 10.21
N LEU A 70 -14.63 -1.90 8.91
CA LEU A 70 -14.51 -3.27 8.32
C LEU A 70 -15.22 -4.36 9.16
N LYS A 71 -16.54 -4.20 9.36
CA LYS A 71 -17.34 -5.06 10.24
C LYS A 71 -17.23 -6.53 9.81
N ALA A 72 -16.86 -7.42 10.72
CA ALA A 72 -16.71 -8.84 10.44
C ALA A 72 -18.07 -9.54 10.23
N GLU A 73 -19.14 -9.03 10.83
CA GLU A 73 -20.48 -9.61 10.70
C GLU A 73 -20.91 -9.67 9.22
N GLY A 74 -21.25 -10.87 8.77
CA GLY A 74 -21.64 -11.17 7.40
C GLY A 74 -20.51 -11.07 6.37
N LEU A 75 -19.30 -10.63 6.73
CA LEU A 75 -18.16 -10.48 5.82
C LEU A 75 -17.61 -11.84 5.41
N SER A 76 -17.59 -12.12 4.11
CA SER A 76 -16.99 -13.33 3.56
C SER A 76 -15.64 -13.05 2.90
N HIS A 77 -15.54 -12.00 2.09
CA HIS A 77 -14.33 -11.71 1.33
C HIS A 77 -13.96 -10.22 1.29
N LEU A 78 -12.66 -9.98 1.23
CA LEU A 78 -12.04 -8.71 0.85
C LEU A 78 -11.35 -8.89 -0.51
N PHE A 79 -11.69 -8.06 -1.48
CA PHE A 79 -11.02 -8.03 -2.78
C PHE A 79 -10.28 -6.71 -2.97
N VAL A 80 -8.95 -6.73 -2.97
CA VAL A 80 -8.09 -5.56 -3.20
C VAL A 80 -7.59 -5.59 -4.64
N ARG A 81 -7.97 -4.59 -5.43
CA ARG A 81 -7.63 -4.50 -6.86
C ARG A 81 -6.41 -3.64 -7.10
N TRP A 82 -5.74 -3.88 -8.23
CA TRP A 82 -4.56 -3.12 -8.62
C TRP A 82 -4.82 -1.63 -8.89
N ASP A 83 -6.07 -1.23 -9.16
CA ASP A 83 -6.49 0.13 -9.52
C ASP A 83 -6.88 1.01 -8.32
N GLY A 84 -6.46 0.64 -7.10
CA GLY A 84 -6.71 1.43 -5.88
C GLY A 84 -8.12 1.26 -5.31
N LYS A 85 -8.90 0.30 -5.81
CA LYS A 85 -10.24 -0.02 -5.31
C LYS A 85 -10.24 -1.29 -4.47
N TYR A 86 -11.16 -1.36 -3.52
CA TYR A 86 -11.45 -2.60 -2.81
C TYR A 86 -12.95 -2.89 -2.77
N PHE A 87 -13.30 -4.16 -2.59
CA PHE A 87 -14.67 -4.62 -2.39
C PHE A 87 -14.76 -5.54 -1.18
N LEU A 88 -15.87 -5.39 -0.44
CA LEU A 88 -16.27 -6.27 0.64
C LEU A 88 -17.46 -7.08 0.18
N TYR A 89 -17.34 -8.40 0.21
CA TYR A 89 -18.45 -9.30 -0.03
C TYR A 89 -19.05 -9.71 1.29
N ARG A 90 -20.36 -9.49 1.41
CA ARG A 90 -21.14 -9.76 2.61
C ARG A 90 -22.38 -10.57 2.27
N SER A 91 -23.00 -11.17 3.28
CA SER A 91 -24.27 -11.89 3.13
C SER A 91 -25.42 -11.03 2.59
N ASP A 92 -25.37 -9.71 2.79
CA ASP A 92 -26.37 -8.74 2.34
C ASP A 92 -26.00 -8.06 1.00
N GLY A 93 -24.85 -8.41 0.41
CA GLY A 93 -24.42 -7.93 -0.90
C GLY A 93 -22.96 -7.51 -0.93
N ARG A 94 -22.65 -6.54 -1.79
CA ARG A 94 -21.28 -6.10 -2.03
C ARG A 94 -21.15 -4.59 -1.86
N THR A 95 -20.26 -4.16 -0.98
CA THR A 95 -19.86 -2.76 -0.81
C THR A 95 -18.42 -2.56 -1.25
N GLY A 96 -18.00 -1.32 -1.43
CA GLY A 96 -16.64 -1.03 -1.88
C GLY A 96 -16.18 0.37 -1.52
N GLY A 97 -14.96 0.66 -1.93
CA GLY A 97 -14.30 1.93 -1.66
C GLY A 97 -12.96 2.03 -2.37
N VAL A 98 -12.17 3.01 -1.96
CA VAL A 98 -10.77 3.15 -2.37
C VAL A 98 -9.84 2.85 -1.21
N TYR A 99 -8.62 2.45 -1.52
CA TYR A 99 -7.59 2.24 -0.52
C TYR A 99 -6.32 2.99 -0.88
N ASN A 100 -5.55 3.36 0.13
CA ASN A 100 -4.25 4.00 -0.01
C ASN A 100 -3.24 3.31 0.90
N VAL A 101 -2.10 2.89 0.34
CA VAL A 101 -1.02 2.23 1.09
C VAL A 101 0.10 3.24 1.29
N ARG A 102 0.59 3.36 2.52
CA ARG A 102 1.72 4.24 2.81
C ARG A 102 2.98 3.74 2.10
N GLY A 103 3.69 4.63 1.40
CA GLY A 103 4.84 4.25 0.56
C GLY A 103 6.03 3.63 1.31
N HIS A 104 6.10 3.78 2.63
CA HIS A 104 7.23 3.33 3.45
C HIS A 104 6.83 2.40 4.60
N GLN A 105 5.54 2.07 4.74
CA GLN A 105 5.02 1.29 5.86
C GLN A 105 3.94 0.33 5.37
N ALA A 106 3.84 -0.85 6.00
CA ALA A 106 2.77 -1.80 5.76
C ALA A 106 1.48 -1.34 6.45
N GLU A 107 0.99 -0.16 6.05
CA GLU A 107 -0.22 0.47 6.55
C GLU A 107 -1.14 0.81 5.37
N VAL A 108 -2.42 0.48 5.52
CA VAL A 108 -3.45 0.74 4.52
C VAL A 108 -4.59 1.53 5.13
N GLU A 109 -4.95 2.61 4.45
CA GLU A 109 -6.17 3.36 4.67
C GLU A 109 -7.27 2.78 3.79
N LEU A 110 -8.40 2.40 4.39
CA LEU A 110 -9.61 1.97 3.70
C LEU A 110 -10.65 3.09 3.78
N ILE A 111 -11.10 3.56 2.62
CA ILE A 111 -12.06 4.67 2.48
C ILE A 111 -13.32 4.10 1.81
N PRO A 112 -14.35 3.71 2.59
CA PRO A 112 -15.60 3.16 2.06
C PRO A 112 -16.43 4.23 1.32
N TYR A 113 -17.25 3.79 0.37
CA TYR A 113 -18.26 4.64 -0.29
C TYR A 113 -19.63 4.63 0.40
N VAL A 114 -19.80 3.77 1.40
CA VAL A 114 -21.05 3.61 2.15
C VAL A 114 -20.98 4.38 3.46
N GLU A 115 -22.08 5.00 3.87
CA GLU A 115 -22.12 5.87 5.07
C GLU A 115 -22.07 5.08 6.39
N GLU A 116 -22.42 3.80 6.36
CA GLU A 116 -22.48 2.93 7.55
C GLU A 116 -21.10 2.43 8.02
N LEU A 117 -20.05 2.73 7.26
CA LEU A 117 -18.66 2.40 7.56
C LEU A 117 -17.81 3.66 7.56
N ASP A 118 -17.03 3.82 8.62
CA ASP A 118 -16.04 4.88 8.70
C ASP A 118 -14.74 4.49 7.98
N ARG A 119 -13.98 5.52 7.60
CA ARG A 119 -12.59 5.37 7.17
C ARG A 119 -11.76 4.74 8.27
N SER A 120 -10.84 3.86 7.90
CA SER A 120 -9.96 3.16 8.86
C SER A 120 -8.55 2.97 8.33
N TRP A 121 -7.59 2.90 9.24
CA TRP A 121 -6.19 2.60 9.00
C TRP A 121 -5.85 1.27 9.65
N TRP A 122 -5.15 0.43 8.91
CA TRP A 122 -4.78 -0.91 9.35
C TRP A 122 -3.30 -1.11 9.10
N THR A 123 -2.57 -1.65 10.07
CA THR A 123 -1.33 -2.35 9.73
C THR A 123 -1.69 -3.64 9.03
N PHE A 124 -0.80 -4.11 8.16
CA PHE A 124 -0.97 -5.40 7.54
C PHE A 124 0.36 -6.14 7.43
N SER A 125 0.25 -7.46 7.34
CA SER A 125 1.37 -8.30 6.99
C SER A 125 0.89 -9.48 6.18
N ARG A 126 1.76 -10.00 5.31
CA ARG A 126 1.48 -11.20 4.52
C ARG A 126 2.56 -12.25 4.74
N LYS A 127 2.15 -13.51 4.85
CA LYS A 127 3.04 -14.67 4.90
C LYS A 127 2.39 -15.82 4.13
N GLY A 128 2.95 -16.10 2.95
CA GLY A 128 2.37 -17.07 2.03
C GLY A 128 0.98 -16.62 1.57
N GLU A 129 -0.02 -17.46 1.86
CA GLU A 129 -1.42 -17.22 1.47
C GLU A 129 -2.26 -16.54 2.56
N ALA A 130 -1.67 -16.14 3.68
CA ALA A 130 -2.39 -15.47 4.76
C ALA A 130 -2.07 -13.97 4.82
N LEU A 131 -3.11 -13.18 5.07
CA LEU A 131 -3.08 -11.72 5.23
C LEU A 131 -3.67 -11.38 6.60
N TRP A 132 -2.92 -10.64 7.41
CA TRP A 132 -3.38 -10.14 8.70
C TRP A 132 -3.56 -8.63 8.61
N LEU A 133 -4.67 -8.14 9.17
CA LEU A 133 -4.93 -6.72 9.38
C LEU A 133 -5.14 -6.45 10.87
N GLU A 134 -4.52 -5.41 11.40
CA GLU A 134 -4.78 -4.89 12.75
C GLU A 134 -5.14 -3.41 12.69
N LEU A 135 -6.20 -3.03 13.37
CA LEU A 135 -6.77 -1.69 13.29
C LEU A 135 -5.93 -0.70 14.11
N LEU A 136 -5.64 0.46 13.53
CA LEU A 136 -4.86 1.53 14.19
C LEU A 136 -5.72 2.65 14.81
N ASN A 137 -7.02 2.73 14.48
CA ASN A 137 -7.91 3.84 14.87
C ASN A 137 -8.63 3.65 16.20
N THR A 138 -8.16 2.73 17.03
CA THR A 138 -8.83 2.40 18.28
C THR A 138 -7.81 1.93 19.32
N GLU A 139 -8.18 2.05 20.58
CA GLU A 139 -7.45 1.45 21.71
C GLU A 139 -7.81 -0.04 21.89
N ASP A 140 -8.93 -0.48 21.32
CA ASP A 140 -9.37 -1.88 21.36
C ASP A 140 -8.57 -2.76 20.40
N THR A 141 -8.29 -4.00 20.78
CA THR A 141 -7.70 -4.96 19.85
C THR A 141 -8.75 -5.40 18.82
N VAL A 142 -8.58 -4.97 17.58
CA VAL A 142 -9.40 -5.38 16.44
C VAL A 142 -8.50 -5.91 15.34
N SER A 143 -8.69 -7.18 14.99
CA SER A 143 -7.89 -7.85 13.97
C SER A 143 -8.76 -8.62 12.97
N ARG A 144 -8.25 -8.79 11.75
CA ARG A 144 -8.88 -9.61 10.71
C ARG A 144 -7.80 -10.49 10.08
N THR A 145 -8.07 -11.78 10.02
CA THR A 145 -7.22 -12.74 9.34
C THR A 145 -7.93 -13.26 8.11
N PHE A 146 -7.26 -13.14 6.97
CA PHE A 146 -7.74 -13.66 5.71
C PHE A 146 -6.78 -14.69 5.12
N VAL A 147 -7.30 -15.53 4.24
CA VAL A 147 -6.49 -16.37 3.37
C VAL A 147 -6.82 -16.13 1.91
N ARG A 148 -5.88 -16.40 1.03
CA ARG A 148 -6.06 -16.26 -0.41
C ARG A 148 -7.22 -17.12 -0.89
N ALA A 149 -8.14 -16.50 -1.61
CA ALA A 149 -9.20 -17.19 -2.32
C ALA A 149 -8.88 -17.23 -3.82
N LEU A 150 -9.29 -18.34 -4.46
CA LEU A 150 -9.13 -18.57 -5.90
C LEU A 150 -10.41 -18.27 -6.68
N GLU A 151 -11.55 -18.20 -5.99
CA GLU A 151 -12.88 -18.03 -6.57
C GLU A 151 -13.66 -16.98 -5.80
N PHE A 152 -14.50 -16.21 -6.50
CA PHE A 152 -15.41 -15.25 -5.87
C PHE A 152 -16.57 -15.99 -5.20
N PRO A 153 -17.13 -15.45 -4.10
CA PRO A 153 -18.32 -16.04 -3.49
C PRO A 153 -19.50 -16.05 -4.47
N GLU A 154 -20.29 -17.12 -4.43
CA GLU A 154 -21.57 -17.18 -5.13
C GLU A 154 -22.55 -16.19 -4.48
N ASN A 155 -23.26 -15.41 -5.31
CA ASN A 155 -24.26 -14.43 -4.84
C ASN A 155 -25.58 -15.11 -4.49
#